data_AF-A0A6T6G6K4-F1
#
_entry.id   AF-A0A6T6G6K4-F1
#
_cell.length_a   1.000
_cell.length_b   1.000
_cell.length_c   1.000
_cell.angle_alpha   90.00
_cell.angle_beta   90.00
_cell.angle_gamma   90.00
#
_symmetry.space_group_name_H-M   'P 1'
#
loop_
_entity.id
_entity.type
_entity.pdbx_description
1 polymer ?
#
loop_
_entity_poly.entity_id
_entity_poly.type
_entity_poly.pdbx_seq_one_letter_code
_entity_poly.pdbx_strand_id
1 'polypeptide(L)'
;EKHDQDAAGFRAWCDDIDSRYVGRETAYFSKSASPINYDLIKDVPCHTEFFKWTQWHNLAFESIEFIRENYHDVPILTVHYEDYSTDCNRTVDKIVDFLELDSTGIRLGFRQRPDYDTFYNDDLIAPIRRMIKTVANENTWKQVKHYFD
;
A
#
# COMPACT_ATOMS: atom_id res chain seq x y z
N GLU A 1 -13.92 -21.89 -0.79
CA GLU A 1 -14.01 -20.44 -1.08
C GLU A 1 -14.35 -20.27 -2.56
N LYS A 2 -14.91 -19.12 -3.00
CA LYS A 2 -15.36 -18.90 -4.40
C LYS A 2 -14.18 -18.83 -5.39
N HIS A 3 -12.98 -18.51 -4.91
CA HIS A 3 -11.77 -18.33 -5.71
C HIS A 3 -10.61 -19.12 -5.08
N ASP A 4 -9.68 -19.60 -5.90
CA ASP A 4 -8.50 -20.33 -5.48
C ASP A 4 -7.43 -19.38 -4.89
N GLN A 5 -6.52 -19.93 -4.07
CA GLN A 5 -5.44 -19.17 -3.42
C GLN A 5 -4.18 -19.09 -4.31
N ASP A 6 -4.37 -18.73 -5.58
CA ASP A 6 -3.30 -18.55 -6.55
C ASP A 6 -3.52 -17.29 -7.42
N ALA A 7 -2.59 -17.01 -8.33
CA ALA A 7 -2.66 -15.83 -9.18
C ALA A 7 -3.90 -15.78 -10.07
N ALA A 8 -4.43 -16.93 -10.51
CA ALA A 8 -5.62 -16.99 -11.34
C ALA A 8 -6.88 -16.75 -10.51
N GLY A 9 -6.97 -17.36 -9.33
CA GLY A 9 -8.03 -17.12 -8.36
C GLY A 9 -8.09 -15.66 -7.90
N PHE A 10 -6.93 -15.05 -7.65
CA PHE A 10 -6.83 -13.62 -7.32
C PHE A 10 -7.35 -12.73 -8.46
N ARG A 11 -6.97 -13.00 -9.72
CA ARG A 11 -7.49 -12.25 -10.89
C ARG A 11 -9.00 -12.40 -11.03
N ALA A 12 -9.52 -13.62 -10.90
CA ALA A 12 -10.96 -13.87 -10.94
C ALA A 12 -11.72 -13.14 -9.82
N TRP A 13 -11.08 -12.96 -8.66
CA TRP A 13 -11.63 -12.14 -7.58
C TRP A 13 -11.63 -10.65 -7.92
N CYS A 14 -10.53 -10.13 -8.50
CA CYS A 14 -10.49 -8.75 -9.00
C CYS A 14 -11.60 -8.47 -10.02
N ASP A 15 -11.79 -9.36 -10.98
CA ASP A 15 -12.82 -9.22 -12.00
C ASP A 15 -14.24 -9.21 -11.39
N ASP A 16 -14.49 -10.03 -10.37
CA ASP A 16 -15.78 -10.10 -9.67
C ASP A 16 -16.08 -8.80 -8.92
N ILE A 17 -15.09 -8.24 -8.21
CA ILE A 17 -15.28 -7.00 -7.47
C ILE A 17 -15.43 -5.82 -8.44
N ASP A 18 -14.57 -5.69 -9.43
CA ASP A 18 -14.59 -4.55 -10.37
C ASP A 18 -15.90 -4.55 -11.17
N SER A 19 -16.36 -5.71 -11.63
CA SER A 19 -17.64 -5.85 -12.33
C SER A 19 -18.84 -5.53 -11.44
N ARG A 20 -18.78 -5.89 -10.15
CA ARG A 20 -19.89 -5.68 -9.20
C ARG A 20 -20.08 -4.22 -8.84
N TYR A 21 -19.02 -3.42 -8.86
CA TYR A 21 -19.03 -2.04 -8.38
C TYR A 21 -18.91 -0.99 -9.49
N VAL A 22 -18.67 -1.37 -10.75
CA VAL A 22 -18.50 -0.49 -11.91
C VAL A 22 -19.46 0.70 -11.97
N GLY A 23 -20.77 0.48 -11.80
CA GLY A 23 -21.75 1.57 -11.89
C GLY A 23 -21.58 2.63 -10.79
N ARG A 24 -21.19 2.21 -9.59
CA ARG A 24 -20.91 3.11 -8.45
C ARG A 24 -19.56 3.79 -8.61
N GLU A 25 -18.56 3.07 -9.09
CA GLU A 25 -17.21 3.57 -9.31
C GLU A 25 -17.20 4.63 -10.40
N THR A 26 -17.80 4.37 -11.56
CA THR A 26 -17.97 5.38 -12.61
C THR A 26 -18.67 6.61 -12.07
N ALA A 27 -19.78 6.45 -11.34
CA ALA A 27 -20.49 7.59 -10.75
C ALA A 27 -19.67 8.36 -9.70
N TYR A 28 -18.74 7.71 -8.99
CA TYR A 28 -17.87 8.36 -8.01
C TYR A 28 -16.70 9.08 -8.68
N PHE A 29 -15.97 8.39 -9.56
CA PHE A 29 -14.77 8.89 -10.21
C PHE A 29 -15.05 9.85 -11.38
N SER A 30 -16.25 9.86 -11.93
CA SER A 30 -16.67 10.88 -12.92
C SER A 30 -17.10 12.20 -12.28
N LYS A 31 -17.11 12.34 -10.95
CA LYS A 31 -17.38 13.62 -10.28
C LYS A 31 -16.18 14.55 -10.44
N SER A 32 -16.44 15.84 -10.68
CA SER A 32 -15.40 16.87 -10.82
C SER A 32 -14.51 17.04 -9.57
N ALA A 33 -14.99 16.61 -8.40
CA ALA A 33 -14.23 16.62 -7.15
C ALA A 33 -13.36 15.37 -6.94
N SER A 34 -13.45 14.37 -7.81
CA SER A 34 -12.60 13.18 -7.71
C SER A 34 -11.16 13.51 -8.09
N PRO A 35 -10.15 13.07 -7.31
CA PRO A 35 -8.75 13.29 -7.65
C PRO A 35 -8.32 12.53 -8.92
N ILE A 36 -9.13 11.58 -9.40
CA ILE A 36 -8.86 10.74 -10.56
C ILE A 36 -10.14 10.49 -11.37
N ASN A 37 -9.96 10.23 -12.68
CA ASN A 37 -11.04 9.79 -13.58
C ASN A 37 -11.07 8.25 -13.64
N TYR A 38 -12.25 7.68 -13.84
CA TYR A 38 -12.48 6.26 -14.11
C TYR A 38 -11.60 5.74 -15.28
N ASP A 39 -11.35 6.55 -16.31
CA ASP A 39 -10.47 6.18 -17.42
C ASP A 39 -9.01 5.88 -17.00
N LEU A 40 -8.55 6.43 -15.87
CA LEU A 40 -7.21 6.19 -15.35
C LEU A 40 -7.09 4.81 -14.66
N ILE A 41 -8.20 4.27 -14.19
CA ILE A 41 -8.22 3.14 -13.25
C ILE A 41 -8.89 1.89 -13.80
N LYS A 42 -9.69 2.01 -14.86
CA LYS A 42 -10.46 0.89 -15.44
C LYS A 42 -9.62 -0.31 -15.90
N ASP A 43 -8.34 -0.07 -16.21
CA ASP A 43 -7.39 -1.09 -16.65
C ASP A 43 -6.55 -1.65 -15.49
N VAL A 44 -6.78 -1.16 -14.25
CA VAL A 44 -6.11 -1.65 -13.05
C VAL A 44 -6.98 -2.74 -12.42
N PRO A 45 -6.48 -3.98 -12.26
CA PRO A 45 -7.23 -5.02 -11.57
C PRO A 45 -7.42 -4.64 -10.10
N CYS A 46 -8.61 -4.87 -9.55
CA CYS A 46 -8.93 -4.49 -8.17
C CYS A 46 -8.69 -2.99 -7.90
N HIS A 47 -8.93 -2.11 -8.87
CA HIS A 47 -8.54 -0.70 -8.80
C HIS A 47 -9.02 0.01 -7.54
N THR A 48 -10.22 -0.30 -7.06
CA THR A 48 -10.76 0.27 -5.83
C THR A 48 -9.93 -0.08 -4.59
N GLU A 49 -9.29 -1.24 -4.54
CA GLU A 49 -8.41 -1.62 -3.42
C GLU A 49 -7.11 -0.82 -3.42
N PHE A 50 -6.49 -0.62 -4.60
CA PHE A 50 -5.34 0.28 -4.74
C PHE A 50 -5.70 1.73 -4.38
N PHE A 51 -6.88 2.21 -4.78
CA PHE A 51 -7.35 3.54 -4.42
C PHE A 51 -7.51 3.70 -2.91
N LYS A 52 -8.22 2.76 -2.25
CA LYS A 52 -8.44 2.77 -0.81
C LYS A 52 -7.11 2.74 -0.04
N TRP A 53 -6.21 1.84 -0.43
CA TRP A 53 -4.90 1.71 0.19
C TRP A 53 -4.13 3.04 0.09
N THR A 54 -4.11 3.65 -1.10
CA THR A 54 -3.37 4.91 -1.32
C THR A 54 -3.98 6.07 -0.53
N GLN A 55 -5.31 6.21 -0.56
CA GLN A 55 -6.01 7.26 0.18
C GLN A 55 -5.84 7.13 1.69
N TRP A 56 -5.89 5.90 2.22
CA TRP A 56 -5.65 5.67 3.64
C TRP A 56 -4.24 6.14 4.05
N HIS A 57 -3.21 5.83 3.25
CA HIS A 57 -1.84 6.26 3.54
C HIS A 57 -1.66 7.77 3.38
N ASN A 58 -2.29 8.39 2.39
CA ASN A 58 -2.30 9.84 2.26
C ASN A 58 -2.83 10.51 3.54
N LEU A 59 -4.01 10.08 4.01
CA LEU A 59 -4.64 10.60 5.21
C LEU A 59 -3.81 10.33 6.48
N ALA A 60 -3.15 9.17 6.56
CA ALA A 60 -2.25 8.86 7.65
C ALA A 60 -1.08 9.86 7.73
N PHE A 61 -0.42 10.14 6.60
CA PHE A 61 0.66 11.12 6.54
C PHE A 61 0.18 12.55 6.79
N GLU A 62 -0.97 12.94 6.24
CA GLU A 62 -1.58 14.25 6.52
C GLU A 62 -1.90 14.44 8.01
N SER A 63 -2.42 13.40 8.65
CA SER A 63 -2.71 13.42 10.10
C SER A 63 -1.44 13.56 10.92
N ILE A 64 -0.37 12.86 10.53
CA ILE A 64 0.93 12.94 11.19
C ILE A 64 1.52 14.36 11.05
N GLU A 65 1.52 14.93 9.85
CA GLU A 65 2.03 16.28 9.63
C GLU A 65 1.20 17.32 10.39
N PHE A 66 -0.13 17.18 10.40
CA PHE A 66 -0.99 18.03 11.22
C PHE A 66 -0.63 17.97 12.71
N ILE A 67 -0.37 16.79 13.27
CA ILE A 67 0.05 16.63 14.66
C ILE A 67 1.40 17.34 14.90
N ARG A 68 2.36 17.18 13.98
CA ARG A 68 3.70 17.77 14.09
C ARG A 68 3.67 19.29 14.03
N GLU A 69 2.86 19.85 13.15
CA GLU A 69 2.71 21.29 12.98
C GLU A 69 1.99 21.96 14.16
N ASN A 70 1.05 21.27 14.81
CA ASN A 70 0.13 21.90 15.76
C ASN A 70 0.34 21.53 17.23
N TYR A 71 0.91 20.37 17.56
CA TYR A 71 0.86 19.85 18.92
C TYR A 71 2.22 19.51 19.54
N HIS A 72 3.20 18.96 18.80
CA HIS A 72 4.58 18.74 19.26
C HIS A 72 5.40 18.09 18.11
N ASP A 73 6.73 18.21 18.12
CA ASP A 73 7.60 17.45 17.21
C ASP A 73 7.61 15.96 17.60
N VAL A 74 6.63 15.21 17.08
CA VAL A 74 6.50 13.78 17.32
C VAL A 74 7.46 13.04 16.40
N PRO A 75 8.42 12.25 16.95
CA PRO A 75 9.33 11.46 16.12
C PRO A 75 8.55 10.35 15.40
N ILE A 76 8.94 10.06 14.16
CA ILE A 76 8.30 9.04 13.31
C ILE A 76 9.35 8.02 12.90
N LEU A 77 9.03 6.73 13.09
CA LEU A 77 9.82 5.63 12.54
C LEU A 77 9.07 4.95 11.40
N THR A 78 9.63 5.04 10.19
CA THR A 78 9.18 4.19 9.07
C THR A 78 9.96 2.89 9.06
N VAL A 79 9.23 1.78 8.94
CA VAL A 79 9.77 0.42 8.81
C VAL A 79 9.06 -0.27 7.66
N HIS A 80 9.81 -0.90 6.77
CA HIS A 80 9.26 -1.69 5.66
C HIS A 80 9.19 -3.16 6.06
N TYR A 81 8.19 -3.89 5.55
CA TYR A 81 8.02 -5.31 5.88
C TYR A 81 9.21 -6.13 5.36
N GLU A 82 9.75 -5.73 4.23
CA GLU A 82 10.89 -6.31 3.51
C GLU A 82 12.21 -6.11 4.27
N ASP A 83 12.30 -5.11 5.16
CA ASP A 83 13.47 -4.94 6.02
C ASP A 83 13.65 -6.15 6.96
N TYR A 84 12.56 -6.81 7.35
CA TYR A 84 12.62 -8.01 8.19
C TYR A 84 13.12 -9.26 7.44
N SER A 85 12.90 -9.36 6.13
CA SER A 85 13.40 -10.50 5.35
C SER A 85 14.90 -10.39 5.11
N THR A 86 15.41 -9.17 4.98
CA THR A 86 16.82 -8.89 4.68
C THR A 86 17.68 -8.75 5.94
N ASP A 87 17.20 -8.06 6.97
CA ASP A 87 17.93 -7.82 8.22
C ASP A 87 16.98 -7.70 9.42
N CYS A 88 16.37 -8.83 9.79
CA CYS A 88 15.40 -8.92 10.89
C CYS A 88 15.95 -8.35 12.21
N ASN A 89 17.18 -8.69 12.58
CA ASN A 89 17.72 -8.28 13.87
C ASN A 89 17.93 -6.77 13.91
N ARG A 90 18.51 -6.19 12.86
CA ARG A 90 18.69 -4.73 12.78
C ARG A 90 17.38 -3.99 12.72
N THR A 91 16.37 -4.54 12.05
CA THR A 91 15.03 -3.95 11.98
C THR A 91 14.37 -3.92 13.36
N VAL A 92 14.49 -5.01 14.12
CA VAL A 92 14.04 -5.07 15.52
C VAL A 92 14.79 -4.07 16.39
N ASP A 93 16.12 -3.99 16.26
CA ASP A 93 16.96 -3.04 17.01
C ASP A 93 16.54 -1.60 16.74
N LYS A 94 16.36 -1.23 15.46
CA LYS A 94 15.87 0.08 15.07
C LYS A 94 14.56 0.47 15.76
N ILE A 95 13.64 -0.48 15.94
CA ILE A 95 12.36 -0.25 16.62
C ILE A 95 12.55 -0.13 18.14
N VAL A 96 13.32 -1.04 18.74
CA VAL A 96 13.59 -1.04 20.18
C VAL A 96 14.32 0.23 20.60
N ASP A 97 15.33 0.64 19.83
CA ASP A 97 16.08 1.89 20.03
C ASP A 97 15.19 3.12 19.90
N PHE A 98 14.31 3.15 18.88
CA PHE A 98 13.36 4.25 18.70
C PHE A 98 12.36 4.38 19.85
N LEU A 99 11.99 3.26 20.47
CA LEU A 99 11.13 3.23 21.66
C LEU A 99 11.89 3.47 22.97
N GLU A 100 13.21 3.66 22.91
CA GLU A 100 14.09 3.80 24.07
C GLU A 100 13.97 2.63 25.07
N LEU A 101 13.83 1.41 24.53
CA LEU A 101 13.69 0.20 25.32
C LEU A 101 14.98 -0.63 25.32
N ASP A 102 15.16 -1.41 26.39
CA ASP A 102 16.21 -2.43 26.42
C ASP A 102 15.76 -3.70 25.68
N SER A 103 16.62 -4.22 24.81
CA SER A 103 16.39 -5.51 24.15
C SER A 103 16.58 -6.64 25.18
N THR A 104 15.47 -7.12 25.76
CA THR A 104 15.47 -8.23 26.71
C THR A 104 14.73 -9.44 26.12
N GLY A 105 15.37 -10.61 26.10
CA GLY A 105 14.75 -11.87 25.66
C GLY A 105 15.29 -12.46 24.35
N ILE A 106 14.65 -13.55 23.92
CA ILE A 106 15.02 -14.30 22.72
C ILE A 106 14.36 -13.65 21.50
N ARG A 107 15.16 -13.35 20.47
CA ARG A 107 14.64 -12.86 19.19
C ARG A 107 14.03 -14.00 18.40
N LEU A 108 12.76 -13.87 18.06
CA LEU A 108 12.09 -14.78 17.15
C LEU A 108 12.58 -14.51 15.73
N GLY A 109 12.86 -15.58 14.98
CA GLY A 109 13.17 -15.45 13.56
C GLY A 109 11.97 -14.92 12.77
N PHE A 110 12.24 -14.17 11.71
CA PHE A 110 11.20 -13.70 10.81
C PHE A 110 10.65 -14.84 9.96
N ARG A 111 9.32 -15.01 9.97
CA ARG A 111 8.63 -15.93 9.07
C ARG A 111 8.06 -15.15 7.90
N GLN A 112 8.81 -15.14 6.80
CA GLN A 112 8.38 -14.50 5.56
C GLN A 112 7.09 -15.14 5.03
N ARG A 113 6.16 -14.30 4.57
CA ARG A 113 4.96 -14.75 3.84
C ARG A 113 5.34 -15.16 2.41
N PRO A 114 4.49 -15.95 1.72
CA PRO A 114 4.69 -16.22 0.30
C PRO A 114 4.91 -14.92 -0.47
N ASP A 115 5.84 -14.99 -1.41
CA ASP A 115 6.05 -13.94 -2.37
C ASP A 115 4.88 -13.93 -3.38
N TYR A 116 4.33 -12.75 -3.64
CA TYR A 116 3.21 -12.53 -4.56
C TYR A 116 3.65 -11.82 -5.84
N ASP A 117 4.95 -11.67 -6.07
CA ASP A 117 5.50 -11.01 -7.27
C ASP A 117 4.98 -11.63 -8.57
N THR A 118 4.66 -12.93 -8.58
CA THR A 118 4.12 -13.61 -9.76
C THR A 118 2.64 -13.32 -10.04
N PHE A 119 1.93 -12.61 -9.15
CA PHE A 119 0.51 -12.32 -9.31
C PHE A 119 0.28 -11.22 -10.34
N TYR A 120 1.24 -10.29 -10.46
CA TYR A 120 1.24 -9.20 -11.41
C TYR A 120 2.38 -9.38 -12.40
N ASN A 121 2.11 -9.14 -13.68
CA ASN A 121 3.15 -9.03 -14.70
C ASN A 121 3.39 -7.56 -15.06
N ASP A 122 4.39 -7.28 -15.88
CA ASP A 122 4.76 -5.92 -16.28
C ASP A 122 3.59 -5.13 -16.87
N ASP A 123 2.70 -5.80 -17.62
CA ASP A 123 1.51 -5.20 -18.22
C ASP A 123 0.51 -4.69 -17.17
N LEU A 124 0.45 -5.35 -16.01
CA LEU A 124 -0.39 -4.95 -14.88
C LEU A 124 0.30 -3.91 -13.98
N ILE A 125 1.62 -4.02 -13.81
CA ILE A 125 2.38 -3.12 -12.94
C ILE A 125 2.37 -1.68 -13.47
N ALA A 126 2.51 -1.49 -14.79
CA ALA A 126 2.55 -0.15 -15.38
C ALA A 126 1.28 0.70 -15.10
N PRO A 127 0.04 0.22 -15.32
CA PRO A 127 -1.16 0.97 -14.97
C PRO A 127 -1.33 1.15 -13.45
N ILE A 128 -0.98 0.16 -12.62
CA ILE A 128 -0.99 0.28 -11.15
C ILE A 128 -0.07 1.40 -10.69
N ARG A 129 1.18 1.43 -11.17
CA ARG A 129 2.16 2.47 -10.88
C ARG A 129 1.61 3.85 -11.24
N ARG A 130 1.01 3.97 -12.43
CA ARG A 130 0.46 5.23 -12.92
C ARG A 130 -0.66 5.73 -12.02
N MET A 131 -1.60 4.85 -11.67
CA MET A 131 -2.70 5.16 -10.75
C MET A 131 -2.19 5.61 -9.38
N ILE A 132 -1.34 4.80 -8.72
CA ILE A 132 -0.82 5.12 -7.39
C ILE A 132 -0.05 6.43 -7.42
N LYS A 133 0.82 6.64 -8.42
CA LYS A 133 1.58 7.89 -8.54
C LYS A 133 0.70 9.12 -8.71
N THR A 134 -0.46 8.99 -9.37
CA THR A 134 -1.42 10.10 -9.52
C THR A 134 -2.20 10.37 -8.23
N VAL A 135 -2.54 9.33 -7.47
CA VAL A 135 -3.37 9.45 -6.25
C VAL A 135 -2.53 9.80 -5.02
N ALA A 136 -1.31 9.28 -4.92
CA ALA A 136 -0.45 9.42 -3.77
C ALA A 136 0.03 10.87 -3.60
N ASN A 137 -0.03 11.37 -2.37
CA ASN A 137 0.71 12.57 -2.01
C ASN A 137 2.22 12.27 -1.97
N GLU A 138 3.05 13.32 -1.83
CA GLU A 138 4.51 13.20 -1.91
C GLU A 138 5.07 12.19 -0.89
N ASN A 139 4.57 12.22 0.34
CA ASN A 139 5.01 11.31 1.40
C ASN A 139 4.65 9.86 1.10
N THR A 140 3.41 9.59 0.70
CA THR A 140 2.98 8.24 0.30
C THR A 140 3.79 7.73 -0.90
N TRP A 141 3.98 8.56 -1.94
CA TRP A 141 4.74 8.16 -3.12
C TRP A 141 6.20 7.85 -2.78
N LYS A 142 6.83 8.66 -1.92
CA LYS A 142 8.20 8.45 -1.45
C LYS A 142 8.38 7.07 -0.80
N GLN A 143 7.37 6.59 -0.06
CA GLN A 143 7.43 5.28 0.59
C GLN A 143 7.14 4.12 -0.36
N VAL A 144 6.24 4.27 -1.32
CA VAL A 144 5.76 3.13 -2.15
C VAL A 144 6.50 2.99 -3.48
N LYS A 145 7.19 4.02 -3.97
CA LYS A 145 7.77 4.01 -5.32
C LYS A 145 8.74 2.86 -5.59
N HIS A 146 9.43 2.38 -4.56
CA HIS A 146 10.44 1.32 -4.65
C HIS A 146 9.84 -0.05 -5.03
N TYR A 147 8.53 -0.26 -4.86
CA TYR A 147 7.84 -1.45 -5.35
C TYR A 147 7.66 -1.45 -6.89
N PHE A 148 8.04 -0.37 -7.57
CA PHE A 148 7.90 -0.21 -9.03
C PHE A 148 9.23 0.05 -9.75
N ASP A 149 10.35 -0.06 -9.02
CA ASP A 149 11.70 0.22 -9.52
C ASP A 149 12.49 -1.07 -9.78
#